data_AF-A0A0F8B1H0-F1
#
_entry.id   AF-A0A0F8B1H0-F1
#
_cell.length_a   1.000
_cell.length_b   1.000
_cell.length_c   1.000
_cell.angle_alpha   90.00
_cell.angle_beta   90.00
_cell.angle_gamma   90.00
#
_symmetry.space_group_name_H-M   'P 1'
#
loop_
_entity.id
_entity.type
_entity.pdbx_description
1 polymer ?
#
loop_
_entity_poly.entity_id
_entity_poly.type
_entity_poly.pdbx_seq_one_letter_code
_entity_poly.pdbx_strand_id
1 'polypeptide(L)'
;MTITREKTIVIIGAGVIGLSSALCLQTAGYRVAVIAQDFPEPTDFAAPDPAERRINYASQWAGAHNRWVPATTSWEQRDHDFALATFAHMRRVVAADATSPNPRPSLASPEAGVTSLKAEEYLEVPHPEYLALTEARARELGMQGFRLLSRAEMPPDVVWASVVNCSGWGFADPDVFPIRGQTAVVSNQCSKTITRQRKDGSWTFCIPRGLSGGTIIGGTKQPNDMNPHACPETRAGLLRAFTETNRSFVASDMAQTGPLHWPLEHRSALTPTTTKALIAAGYTVNVERCSMRVFDDKEFEEAGATLVPTGSWTEAPADHIIIGLKELPEETFPLKHTHVQFAHCYKEQGGWQEVLARFPRGGGTLLDLEFLTHENGRRVAAFGYHAGFAGAAASLIDWAWQINNPGKPMPALTSYPIQDQLIADVKAALAEGSKKAGRQPRVIIIGALGRCGTGAVDMVTAAGIPAENILKWDIAETKVGGPFTEIVESDIFINCIYLAQKIPNFVDLPSLQSPKRKLTVICDVSADTTSPYNPVPVYNVATTFSNPTVPVTGLEGEPLTVIAIDHLPSLLPREASEAFSNDLLPHLLKLKEWKNDGVWARANALFESKVATLPAEALKN
;
A
#
# COMPACT_ATOMS: atom_id res chain seq x y z
N MET A 1 -15.56 -0.41 -66.42
CA MET A 1 -15.40 -0.33 -64.94
C MET A 1 -13.97 0.07 -64.66
N THR A 2 -13.74 1.23 -64.05
CA THR A 2 -12.39 1.70 -63.71
C THR A 2 -12.10 1.30 -62.26
N ILE A 3 -11.19 0.36 -62.03
CA ILE A 3 -10.80 -0.04 -60.67
C ILE A 3 -9.91 1.06 -60.09
N THR A 4 -10.51 2.04 -59.43
CA THR A 4 -9.79 2.96 -58.54
C THR A 4 -9.24 2.16 -57.38
N ARG A 5 -7.94 1.83 -57.42
CA ARG A 5 -7.25 1.25 -56.26
C ARG A 5 -7.40 2.20 -55.08
N GLU A 6 -8.14 1.77 -54.06
CA GLU A 6 -8.16 2.43 -52.75
C GLU A 6 -6.73 2.57 -52.26
N LYS A 7 -6.23 3.81 -52.14
CA LYS A 7 -4.88 4.06 -51.65
C LYS A 7 -4.84 3.64 -50.18
N THR A 8 -4.21 2.51 -49.91
CA THR A 8 -4.00 2.04 -48.54
C THR A 8 -2.91 2.91 -47.91
N ILE A 9 -3.26 3.63 -46.84
CA ILE A 9 -2.31 4.42 -46.07
C ILE A 9 -1.61 3.47 -45.08
N VAL A 10 -0.28 3.43 -45.13
CA VAL A 10 0.53 2.64 -44.20
C VAL A 10 0.99 3.55 -43.07
N ILE A 11 0.71 3.15 -41.84
CA ILE A 11 1.14 3.83 -40.61
C ILE A 11 2.21 2.97 -39.94
N ILE A 12 3.30 3.60 -39.53
CA ILE A 12 4.43 2.93 -38.88
C ILE A 12 4.38 3.26 -37.39
N GLY A 13 4.34 2.22 -36.55
CA GLY A 13 4.15 2.30 -35.10
C GLY A 13 2.68 2.25 -34.67
N ALA A 14 2.38 1.39 -33.69
CA ALA A 14 1.05 1.23 -33.09
C ALA A 14 0.94 1.90 -31.71
N GLY A 15 1.76 2.92 -31.43
CA GLY A 15 1.59 3.79 -30.27
C GLY A 15 0.40 4.75 -30.43
N VAL A 16 0.11 5.54 -29.39
CA VAL A 16 -1.07 6.43 -29.30
C VAL A 16 -1.30 7.29 -30.55
N ILE A 17 -0.25 7.94 -31.07
CA ILE A 17 -0.32 8.79 -32.26
C ILE A 17 -0.65 7.96 -33.52
N GLY A 18 -0.03 6.78 -33.67
CA GLY A 18 -0.25 5.89 -34.80
C GLY A 18 -1.66 5.32 -34.84
N LEU A 19 -2.17 4.81 -33.72
CA LEU A 19 -3.53 4.25 -33.63
C LEU A 19 -4.62 5.32 -33.73
N SER A 20 -4.44 6.49 -33.10
CA SER A 20 -5.36 7.62 -33.28
C SER A 20 -5.40 8.08 -34.75
N SER A 21 -4.23 8.18 -35.41
CA SER A 21 -4.16 8.49 -36.85
C SER A 21 -4.84 7.43 -37.70
N ALA A 22 -4.67 6.14 -37.36
CA ALA A 22 -5.31 5.03 -38.05
C ALA A 22 -6.84 5.12 -37.95
N LEU A 23 -7.37 5.33 -36.74
CA LEU A 23 -8.80 5.44 -36.49
C LEU A 23 -9.40 6.65 -37.20
N CYS A 24 -8.76 7.81 -37.16
CA CYS A 24 -9.22 9.01 -37.87
C CYS A 24 -9.26 8.81 -39.40
N LEU A 25 -8.22 8.21 -39.98
CA LEU A 25 -8.16 7.94 -41.42
C LEU A 25 -9.17 6.86 -41.84
N GLN A 26 -9.32 5.80 -41.06
CA GLN A 26 -10.35 4.77 -41.28
C GLN A 26 -11.76 5.35 -41.21
N THR A 27 -12.03 6.20 -40.22
CA THR A 27 -13.32 6.90 -40.06
C THR A 27 -13.60 7.87 -41.21
N ALA A 28 -12.55 8.49 -41.79
CA ALA A 28 -12.65 9.31 -42.99
C ALA A 28 -12.76 8.49 -44.31
N GLY A 29 -12.91 7.16 -44.23
CA GLY A 29 -13.11 6.27 -45.38
C GLY A 29 -11.82 5.84 -46.09
N TYR A 30 -10.64 6.13 -45.54
CA TYR A 30 -9.38 5.60 -46.07
C TYR A 30 -9.16 4.16 -45.62
N ARG A 31 -8.63 3.34 -46.52
CA ARG A 31 -8.09 2.02 -46.17
C ARG A 31 -6.76 2.22 -45.46
N VAL A 32 -6.60 1.64 -44.27
CA VAL A 32 -5.39 1.80 -43.45
C VAL A 32 -4.75 0.44 -43.17
N ALA A 33 -3.42 0.40 -43.12
CA ALA A 33 -2.64 -0.70 -42.58
C ALA A 33 -1.65 -0.15 -41.53
N VAL A 34 -1.58 -0.77 -40.35
CA VAL A 34 -0.61 -0.42 -39.30
C VAL A 34 0.50 -1.47 -39.29
N ILE A 35 1.76 -1.02 -39.32
CA ILE A 35 2.95 -1.87 -39.20
C ILE A 35 3.69 -1.44 -37.94
N ALA A 36 3.85 -2.35 -36.99
CA ALA A 36 4.54 -2.09 -35.73
C ALA A 36 5.27 -3.35 -35.25
N GLN A 37 6.31 -3.16 -34.43
CA GLN A 37 6.98 -4.24 -33.72
C GLN A 37 6.12 -4.78 -32.57
N ASP A 38 5.41 -3.87 -31.89
CA ASP A 38 4.54 -4.14 -30.75
C ASP A 38 3.15 -3.55 -31.03
N PHE A 39 2.11 -4.25 -30.59
CA PHE A 39 0.69 -3.87 -30.70
C PHE A 39 0.05 -3.87 -29.31
N PRO A 40 -1.09 -3.17 -29.09
CA PRO A 40 -1.77 -3.19 -27.80
C PRO A 40 -2.33 -4.59 -27.50
N GLU A 41 -1.85 -5.21 -26.43
CA GLU A 41 -2.33 -6.49 -25.94
C GLU A 41 -3.33 -6.30 -24.78
N PRO A 42 -4.34 -7.16 -24.64
CA PRO A 42 -5.24 -7.11 -23.50
C PRO A 42 -4.49 -7.49 -22.22
N THR A 43 -4.33 -6.52 -21.33
CA THR A 43 -3.79 -6.61 -19.96
C THR A 43 -2.27 -6.81 -19.80
N ASP A 44 -1.53 -5.69 -19.78
CA ASP A 44 -0.13 -5.53 -19.31
C ASP A 44 0.18 -6.14 -17.91
N PHE A 45 -0.84 -6.62 -17.21
CA PHE A 45 -0.80 -7.17 -15.85
C PHE A 45 -1.11 -8.67 -15.74
N ALA A 46 -1.71 -9.31 -16.77
CA ALA A 46 -2.09 -10.72 -16.71
C ALA A 46 -1.01 -11.68 -17.26
N ALA A 47 0.04 -11.15 -17.90
CA ALA A 47 1.25 -11.88 -18.25
C ALA A 47 1.89 -12.46 -16.96
N PRO A 48 1.91 -13.81 -16.79
CA PRO A 48 2.43 -14.43 -15.57
C PRO A 48 3.94 -14.20 -15.40
N ASP A 49 4.68 -14.14 -16.51
CA ASP A 49 6.11 -13.86 -16.52
C ASP A 49 6.36 -12.34 -16.66
N PRO A 50 7.12 -11.71 -15.74
CA PRO A 50 7.60 -10.34 -15.92
C PRO A 50 8.37 -10.09 -17.24
N ALA A 51 9.00 -11.11 -17.84
CA ALA A 51 9.72 -11.01 -19.10
C ALA A 51 8.81 -10.87 -20.35
N GLU A 52 7.55 -11.30 -20.27
CA GLU A 52 6.56 -11.11 -21.33
C GLU A 52 6.02 -9.66 -21.39
N ARG A 53 6.28 -8.84 -20.37
CA ARG A 53 5.79 -7.46 -20.29
C ARG A 53 6.57 -6.55 -21.23
N ARG A 54 5.93 -6.12 -22.32
CA ARG A 54 6.52 -5.24 -23.35
C ARG A 54 6.81 -3.83 -22.83
N ILE A 55 7.93 -3.65 -22.13
CA ILE A 55 8.42 -2.38 -21.56
C ILE A 55 8.52 -1.22 -22.57
N ASN A 56 8.59 -1.51 -23.87
CA ASN A 56 8.67 -0.52 -24.95
C ASN A 56 7.29 -0.01 -25.43
N TYR A 57 6.18 -0.62 -25.00
CA TYR A 57 4.84 -0.22 -25.40
C TYR A 57 4.21 0.73 -24.36
N ALA A 58 3.62 1.83 -24.83
CA ALA A 58 2.97 2.80 -23.96
C ALA A 58 1.63 2.24 -23.44
N SER A 59 1.61 1.79 -22.18
CA SER A 59 0.43 1.19 -21.54
C SER A 59 -0.82 2.08 -21.66
N GLN A 60 -1.95 1.43 -21.92
CA GLN A 60 -3.29 2.04 -22.02
C GLN A 60 -3.75 2.83 -20.77
N TRP A 61 -3.02 2.72 -19.66
CA TRP A 61 -3.27 3.42 -18.40
C TRP A 61 -2.43 4.71 -18.22
N ALA A 62 -1.74 5.18 -19.26
CA ALA A 62 -0.91 6.39 -19.21
C ALA A 62 -1.75 7.67 -19.24
N GLY A 63 -1.80 8.40 -18.13
CA GLY A 63 -2.44 9.72 -18.04
C GLY A 63 -1.63 10.81 -18.74
N ALA A 64 -2.32 11.74 -19.39
CA ALA A 64 -1.74 12.90 -20.08
C ALA A 64 -2.19 14.24 -19.46
N HIS A 65 -1.35 15.27 -19.59
CA HIS A 65 -1.64 16.63 -19.12
C HIS A 65 -1.60 17.61 -20.31
N ASN A 66 -2.72 18.30 -20.59
CA ASN A 66 -2.78 19.29 -21.66
C ASN A 66 -2.26 20.65 -21.18
N ARG A 67 -1.32 21.23 -21.92
CA ARG A 67 -0.57 22.42 -21.51
C ARG A 67 -0.52 23.46 -22.63
N TRP A 68 -0.91 24.69 -22.31
CA TRP A 68 -0.90 25.81 -23.26
C TRP A 68 0.45 26.54 -23.24
N VAL A 69 1.04 26.77 -24.42
CA VAL A 69 2.27 27.54 -24.60
C VAL A 69 1.91 28.81 -25.39
N PRO A 70 2.10 30.03 -24.85
CA PRO A 70 1.80 31.27 -25.56
C PRO A 70 2.69 31.42 -26.81
N ALA A 71 2.08 31.38 -28.00
CA ALA A 71 2.82 31.42 -29.26
C ALA A 71 3.44 32.80 -29.57
N THR A 72 4.71 32.78 -29.97
CA THR A 72 5.47 33.93 -30.48
C THR A 72 6.06 33.70 -31.87
N THR A 73 6.38 32.46 -32.24
CA THR A 73 6.81 32.11 -33.60
C THR A 73 5.68 31.49 -34.43
N SER A 74 5.85 31.46 -35.76
CA SER A 74 4.89 30.85 -36.69
C SER A 74 4.82 29.32 -36.60
N TRP A 75 5.80 28.68 -35.94
CA TRP A 75 5.75 27.26 -35.58
C TRP A 75 4.96 27.04 -34.29
N GLU A 76 5.28 27.79 -33.22
CA GLU A 76 4.49 27.74 -31.97
C GLU A 76 3.00 28.03 -32.19
N GLN A 77 2.66 28.95 -33.10
CA GLN A 77 1.25 29.23 -33.42
C GLN A 77 0.55 28.00 -34.01
N ARG A 78 1.23 27.23 -34.87
CA ARG A 78 0.67 26.00 -35.44
C ARG A 78 0.47 24.93 -34.36
N ASP A 79 1.43 24.79 -33.46
CA ASP A 79 1.36 23.79 -32.38
C ASP A 79 0.29 24.17 -31.34
N HIS A 80 0.12 25.48 -31.08
CA HIS A 80 -0.98 26.02 -30.28
C HIS A 80 -2.35 25.80 -30.94
N ASP A 81 -2.47 25.99 -32.26
CA ASP A 81 -3.69 25.69 -33.02
C ASP A 81 -4.04 24.18 -32.96
N PHE A 82 -3.03 23.30 -33.02
CA PHE A 82 -3.22 21.86 -32.81
C PHE A 82 -3.61 21.51 -31.37
N ALA A 83 -3.07 22.19 -30.35
CA ALA A 83 -3.49 22.02 -28.96
C ALA A 83 -4.95 22.45 -28.77
N LEU A 84 -5.39 23.57 -29.38
CA LEU A 84 -6.78 24.04 -29.37
C LEU A 84 -7.72 23.00 -30.00
N ALA A 85 -7.37 22.50 -31.19
CA ALA A 85 -8.15 21.47 -31.88
C ALA A 85 -8.25 20.17 -31.07
N THR A 86 -7.15 19.71 -30.48
CA THR A 86 -7.06 18.50 -29.66
C THR A 86 -7.90 18.63 -28.38
N PHE A 87 -7.75 19.72 -27.63
CA PHE A 87 -8.54 19.96 -26.42
C PHE A 87 -10.04 20.08 -26.73
N ALA A 88 -10.40 20.78 -27.81
CA ALA A 88 -11.78 20.88 -28.25
C ALA A 88 -12.35 19.53 -28.71
N HIS A 89 -11.53 18.62 -29.25
CA HIS A 89 -11.93 17.24 -29.56
C HIS A 89 -12.14 16.43 -28.28
N MET A 90 -11.17 16.40 -27.35
CA MET A 90 -11.28 15.66 -26.09
C MET A 90 -12.50 16.10 -25.25
N ARG A 91 -12.79 17.42 -25.18
CA ARG A 91 -14.02 17.92 -24.53
C ARG A 91 -15.30 17.45 -25.22
N ARG A 92 -15.30 17.26 -26.54
CA ARG A 92 -16.46 16.71 -27.28
C ARG A 92 -16.64 15.22 -27.04
N VAL A 93 -15.56 14.45 -26.95
CA VAL A 93 -15.60 13.01 -26.61
C VAL A 93 -16.24 12.82 -25.23
N VAL A 94 -15.73 13.53 -24.22
CA VAL A 94 -16.26 13.52 -22.84
C VAL A 94 -17.73 13.97 -22.78
N ALA A 95 -18.12 14.99 -23.55
CA ALA A 95 -19.48 15.49 -23.56
C ALA A 95 -20.48 14.56 -24.28
N ALA A 96 -20.04 13.81 -25.30
CA ALA A 96 -20.91 12.93 -26.07
C ALA A 96 -21.35 11.69 -25.25
N ASP A 97 -20.42 11.05 -24.54
CA ASP A 97 -20.69 9.89 -23.67
C ASP A 97 -21.65 10.26 -22.52
N ALA A 98 -21.57 11.49 -21.99
CA ALA A 98 -22.53 12.01 -21.02
C ALA A 98 -23.97 12.18 -21.56
N THR A 99 -24.18 12.11 -22.88
CA THR A 99 -25.50 12.12 -23.55
C THR A 99 -25.90 10.77 -24.16
N SER A 100 -25.12 9.71 -23.89
CA SER A 100 -25.43 8.33 -24.28
C SER A 100 -26.74 7.84 -23.66
N PRO A 101 -27.51 6.94 -24.31
CA PRO A 101 -28.65 6.26 -23.69
C PRO A 101 -28.27 5.37 -22.50
N ASN A 102 -26.98 5.08 -22.29
CA ASN A 102 -26.43 4.58 -21.02
C ASN A 102 -25.43 5.61 -20.46
N PRO A 103 -25.89 6.65 -19.74
CA PRO A 103 -25.00 7.63 -19.11
C PRO A 103 -24.42 7.02 -17.82
N ARG A 104 -23.09 6.90 -17.74
CA ARG A 104 -22.40 6.13 -16.69
C ARG A 104 -21.84 7.05 -15.59
N PRO A 105 -22.27 6.97 -14.31
CA PRO A 105 -22.10 8.09 -13.36
C PRO A 105 -20.73 8.29 -12.70
N SER A 106 -19.70 7.48 -13.00
CA SER A 106 -18.40 7.52 -12.30
C SER A 106 -17.24 7.22 -13.24
N LEU A 107 -16.23 8.11 -13.26
CA LEU A 107 -15.18 8.23 -14.28
C LEU A 107 -15.76 8.55 -15.67
N ALA A 108 -15.43 9.72 -16.20
CA ALA A 108 -15.87 10.11 -17.54
C ALA A 108 -15.15 9.23 -18.58
N SER A 109 -15.96 8.55 -19.41
CA SER A 109 -15.56 7.82 -20.61
C SER A 109 -14.42 6.80 -20.46
N PRO A 110 -14.62 5.69 -19.70
CA PRO A 110 -13.64 4.62 -19.58
C PRO A 110 -13.22 4.01 -20.93
N GLU A 111 -14.17 3.87 -21.86
CA GLU A 111 -13.95 3.36 -23.22
C GLU A 111 -13.18 4.33 -24.14
N ALA A 112 -13.06 5.60 -23.76
CA ALA A 112 -12.25 6.59 -24.45
C ALA A 112 -10.89 6.84 -23.78
N GLY A 113 -10.68 6.36 -22.55
CA GLY A 113 -9.46 6.60 -21.76
C GLY A 113 -9.24 8.05 -21.30
N VAL A 114 -10.25 8.92 -21.42
CA VAL A 114 -10.11 10.39 -21.21
C VAL A 114 -11.08 10.89 -20.15
N THR A 115 -10.57 11.12 -18.93
CA THR A 115 -11.31 11.77 -17.84
C THR A 115 -10.80 13.20 -17.60
N SER A 116 -11.70 14.14 -17.32
CA SER A 116 -11.33 15.51 -16.91
C SER A 116 -10.87 15.54 -15.44
N LEU A 117 -9.65 16.03 -15.19
CA LEU A 117 -9.05 16.14 -13.86
C LEU A 117 -8.54 17.56 -13.60
N LYS A 118 -8.44 17.95 -12.32
CA LYS A 118 -7.74 19.17 -11.92
C LYS A 118 -6.23 18.94 -11.99
N ALA A 119 -5.51 19.84 -12.64
CA ALA A 119 -4.05 19.86 -12.68
C ALA A 119 -3.50 21.17 -12.12
N GLU A 120 -2.27 21.12 -11.60
CA GLU A 120 -1.58 22.22 -10.93
C GLU A 120 -0.09 22.19 -11.31
N GLU A 121 0.47 23.31 -11.79
CA GLU A 121 1.88 23.43 -12.16
C GLU A 121 2.64 24.38 -11.21
N TYR A 122 3.84 23.97 -10.79
CA TYR A 122 4.75 24.75 -9.94
C TYR A 122 6.12 24.85 -10.61
N LEU A 123 6.55 26.08 -10.90
CA LEU A 123 7.64 26.33 -11.85
C LEU A 123 8.50 27.50 -11.35
N GLU A 124 9.78 27.22 -11.06
CA GLU A 124 10.65 28.09 -10.27
C GLU A 124 11.32 29.23 -11.08
N VAL A 125 11.26 29.19 -12.42
CA VAL A 125 11.78 30.26 -13.31
C VAL A 125 10.84 30.47 -14.51
N PRO A 126 10.20 31.66 -14.66
CA PRO A 126 9.33 31.99 -15.79
C PRO A 126 10.06 32.55 -17.02
N HIS A 127 9.54 32.27 -18.23
CA HIS A 127 9.95 32.93 -19.48
C HIS A 127 8.97 34.10 -19.80
N PRO A 128 9.41 35.21 -20.46
CA PRO A 128 8.62 36.45 -20.56
C PRO A 128 7.21 36.38 -21.17
N GLU A 129 6.87 35.39 -21.99
CA GLU A 129 5.61 35.36 -22.77
C GLU A 129 4.41 35.01 -21.87
N TYR A 130 4.63 34.13 -20.90
CA TYR A 130 3.65 33.85 -19.85
C TYR A 130 3.49 35.05 -18.90
N LEU A 131 4.56 35.83 -18.66
CA LEU A 131 4.48 37.07 -17.88
C LEU A 131 3.74 38.18 -18.65
N ALA A 132 3.73 38.11 -19.99
CA ALA A 132 2.95 38.98 -20.88
C ALA A 132 1.51 38.50 -21.14
N LEU A 133 1.11 37.33 -20.60
CA LEU A 133 -0.19 36.72 -20.90
C LEU A 133 -1.33 37.41 -20.13
N THR A 134 -1.94 38.41 -20.78
CA THR A 134 -3.19 39.03 -20.31
C THR A 134 -4.41 38.18 -20.68
N GLU A 135 -5.55 38.39 -20.01
CA GLU A 135 -6.80 37.73 -20.43
C GLU A 135 -7.25 38.12 -21.84
N ALA A 136 -6.89 39.32 -22.33
CA ALA A 136 -7.14 39.72 -23.70
C ALA A 136 -6.33 38.84 -24.66
N ARG A 137 -5.02 38.69 -24.41
CA ARG A 137 -4.14 37.82 -25.21
C ARG A 137 -4.53 36.35 -25.11
N ALA A 138 -4.98 35.88 -23.95
CA ALA A 138 -5.52 34.53 -23.78
C ALA A 138 -6.81 34.32 -24.60
N ARG A 139 -7.69 35.32 -24.69
CA ARG A 139 -8.89 35.28 -25.55
C ARG A 139 -8.54 35.31 -27.04
N GLU A 140 -7.55 36.09 -27.47
CA GLU A 140 -7.01 36.04 -28.84
C GLU A 140 -6.46 34.64 -29.18
N LEU A 141 -5.74 34.03 -28.23
CA LEU A 141 -5.23 32.66 -28.30
C LEU A 141 -6.30 31.59 -28.06
N GLY A 142 -7.60 31.93 -28.04
CA GLY A 142 -8.69 30.96 -27.91
C GLY A 142 -8.77 30.20 -26.57
N MET A 143 -8.02 30.61 -25.55
CA MET A 143 -7.91 29.94 -24.26
C MET A 143 -9.17 30.16 -23.41
N GLN A 144 -10.17 29.28 -23.60
CA GLN A 144 -11.46 29.36 -22.90
C GLN A 144 -11.29 29.24 -21.37
N GLY A 145 -11.92 30.15 -20.63
CA GLY A 145 -11.95 30.12 -19.17
C GLY A 145 -10.66 30.57 -18.47
N PHE A 146 -9.65 31.06 -19.21
CA PHE A 146 -8.49 31.70 -18.61
C PHE A 146 -8.92 32.96 -17.82
N ARG A 147 -8.44 33.07 -16.58
CA ARG A 147 -8.55 34.26 -15.73
C ARG A 147 -7.24 34.51 -15.02
N LEU A 148 -6.89 35.76 -14.78
CA LEU A 148 -5.79 36.07 -13.85
C LEU A 148 -6.30 35.96 -12.41
N LEU A 149 -5.55 35.31 -11.52
CA LEU A 149 -5.86 35.32 -10.08
C LEU A 149 -5.40 36.63 -9.46
N SER A 150 -6.19 37.20 -8.55
CA SER A 150 -5.70 38.29 -7.70
C SER A 150 -4.77 37.77 -6.61
N ARG A 151 -3.90 38.62 -6.06
CA ARG A 151 -2.92 38.23 -5.04
C ARG A 151 -3.55 37.75 -3.71
N ALA A 152 -4.84 38.00 -3.50
CA ALA A 152 -5.61 37.51 -2.35
C ALA A 152 -6.27 36.13 -2.60
N GLU A 153 -6.30 35.65 -3.85
CA GLU A 153 -6.79 34.31 -4.23
C GLU A 153 -5.65 33.29 -4.41
N MET A 154 -4.40 33.74 -4.31
CA MET A 154 -3.22 32.89 -4.38
C MET A 154 -2.94 32.24 -3.02
N PRO A 155 -2.43 30.99 -2.98
CA PRO A 155 -1.72 30.49 -1.80
C PRO A 155 -0.56 31.45 -1.44
N PRO A 156 -0.16 31.57 -0.16
CA PRO A 156 0.65 32.71 0.30
C PRO A 156 1.98 32.97 -0.45
N ASP A 157 2.58 31.94 -1.07
CA ASP A 157 3.99 31.95 -1.49
C ASP A 157 4.26 31.63 -2.99
N VAL A 158 3.31 31.81 -3.93
CA VAL A 158 3.47 31.36 -5.34
C VAL A 158 3.02 32.36 -6.42
N VAL A 159 3.88 32.70 -7.40
CA VAL A 159 3.52 33.48 -8.61
C VAL A 159 4.32 33.08 -9.89
N TRP A 160 3.73 32.22 -10.74
CA TRP A 160 3.91 32.06 -12.21
C TRP A 160 5.26 31.63 -12.88
N ALA A 161 5.17 31.28 -14.18
CA ALA A 161 6.00 30.34 -14.97
C ALA A 161 6.20 30.81 -16.45
N SER A 162 6.75 30.13 -17.50
CA SER A 162 7.49 28.86 -17.77
C SER A 162 8.16 28.91 -19.20
N VAL A 163 8.92 27.89 -19.68
CA VAL A 163 8.99 27.30 -21.08
C VAL A 163 10.11 26.22 -21.17
N VAL A 164 9.85 25.03 -21.79
CA VAL A 164 10.87 24.08 -22.35
C VAL A 164 10.28 23.30 -23.55
N ASN A 165 11.13 22.89 -24.51
CA ASN A 165 10.85 22.20 -25.80
C ASN A 165 10.56 20.66 -25.70
N CYS A 166 9.76 20.10 -26.61
CA CYS A 166 9.33 18.68 -26.68
C CYS A 166 9.17 18.13 -28.13
N SER A 167 10.23 17.60 -28.77
CA SER A 167 10.17 17.11 -30.19
C SER A 167 10.35 15.60 -30.44
N GLY A 168 10.62 14.78 -29.42
CA GLY A 168 10.53 13.31 -29.50
C GLY A 168 11.73 12.59 -30.15
N TRP A 169 11.92 12.72 -31.48
CA TRP A 169 13.06 12.15 -32.23
C TRP A 169 13.25 12.90 -33.56
N GLY A 170 14.50 13.12 -33.96
CA GLY A 170 14.86 13.82 -35.20
C GLY A 170 15.17 12.86 -36.36
N PHE A 171 15.00 13.34 -37.59
CA PHE A 171 15.16 12.55 -38.81
C PHE A 171 16.64 12.39 -39.20
N ALA A 172 17.38 11.55 -38.46
CA ALA A 172 18.83 11.33 -38.64
C ALA A 172 19.67 12.62 -38.55
N ASP A 173 19.23 13.54 -37.70
CA ASP A 173 19.87 14.82 -37.41
C ASP A 173 21.05 14.61 -36.43
N PRO A 174 22.28 15.05 -36.74
CA PRO A 174 23.45 14.85 -35.87
C PRO A 174 23.37 15.61 -34.54
N ASP A 175 22.52 16.64 -34.42
CA ASP A 175 22.30 17.36 -33.16
C ASP A 175 21.27 16.66 -32.24
N VAL A 176 20.74 15.51 -32.65
CA VAL A 176 19.75 14.72 -31.88
C VAL A 176 20.37 13.45 -31.29
N PHE A 177 20.22 13.31 -29.98
CA PHE A 177 20.72 12.20 -29.17
C PHE A 177 19.59 11.49 -28.41
N PRO A 178 19.73 10.19 -28.10
CA PRO A 178 18.75 9.48 -27.30
C PRO A 178 18.73 9.96 -25.85
N ILE A 179 17.58 9.82 -25.20
CA ILE A 179 17.38 10.12 -23.79
C ILE A 179 16.68 8.93 -23.16
N ARG A 180 17.34 8.28 -22.20
CA ARG A 180 16.66 7.35 -21.30
C ARG A 180 15.87 8.13 -20.24
N GLY A 181 14.63 7.73 -20.03
CA GLY A 181 13.78 8.24 -18.96
C GLY A 181 13.12 7.08 -18.22
N GLN A 182 13.26 7.06 -16.90
CA GLN A 182 12.64 6.07 -16.02
C GLN A 182 11.68 6.77 -15.06
N THR A 183 10.53 6.17 -14.80
CA THR A 183 9.58 6.53 -13.74
C THR A 183 9.47 5.37 -12.75
N ALA A 184 8.74 5.55 -11.65
CA ALA A 184 8.34 4.45 -10.76
C ALA A 184 6.82 4.41 -10.62
N VAL A 185 6.26 3.26 -10.23
CA VAL A 185 4.85 3.12 -9.84
C VAL A 185 4.79 2.77 -8.36
N VAL A 186 3.89 3.42 -7.62
CA VAL A 186 3.61 3.15 -6.20
C VAL A 186 2.12 2.85 -5.99
N SER A 187 1.81 2.08 -4.94
CA SER A 187 0.43 1.70 -4.59
C SER A 187 -0.40 2.85 -4.00
N ASN A 188 0.26 3.82 -3.36
CA ASN A 188 -0.37 5.06 -2.88
C ASN A 188 -1.09 5.78 -4.04
N GLN A 189 -2.29 6.29 -3.79
CA GLN A 189 -3.12 6.99 -4.79
C GLN A 189 -3.01 8.51 -4.59
N CYS A 190 -2.80 9.29 -5.64
CA CYS A 190 -3.07 10.74 -5.60
C CYS A 190 -4.45 11.06 -6.22
N SER A 191 -5.06 12.16 -5.79
CA SER A 191 -6.32 12.68 -6.34
C SER A 191 -6.12 13.72 -7.45
N LYS A 192 -4.86 14.05 -7.79
CA LYS A 192 -4.47 15.05 -8.78
C LYS A 192 -3.06 14.78 -9.33
N THR A 193 -2.80 15.25 -10.54
CA THR A 193 -1.45 15.34 -11.09
C THR A 193 -0.70 16.50 -10.43
N ILE A 194 0.56 16.29 -10.05
CA ILE A 194 1.46 17.33 -9.50
C ILE A 194 2.81 17.20 -10.19
N THR A 195 3.40 18.30 -10.62
CA THR A 195 4.79 18.36 -11.09
C THR A 195 5.54 19.48 -10.34
N ARG A 196 6.75 19.17 -9.87
CA ARG A 196 7.70 20.10 -9.26
C ARG A 196 9.07 19.94 -9.89
N GLN A 197 9.56 21.01 -10.52
CA GLN A 197 10.91 21.13 -11.05
C GLN A 197 11.75 21.99 -10.08
N ARG A 198 12.93 21.51 -9.68
CA ARG A 198 13.84 22.19 -8.75
C ARG A 198 14.84 23.07 -9.52
N LYS A 199 15.35 24.12 -8.86
CA LYS A 199 16.42 25.01 -9.33
C LYS A 199 17.70 24.32 -9.84
N ASP A 200 18.00 23.10 -9.37
CA ASP A 200 19.14 22.30 -9.83
C ASP A 200 18.91 21.61 -11.20
N GLY A 201 17.70 21.75 -11.78
CA GLY A 201 17.30 21.17 -13.05
C GLY A 201 16.62 19.79 -12.92
N SER A 202 16.64 19.16 -11.74
CA SER A 202 15.90 17.94 -11.47
C SER A 202 14.39 18.20 -11.37
N TRP A 203 13.59 17.14 -11.54
CA TRP A 203 12.14 17.22 -11.35
C TRP A 203 11.57 15.98 -10.71
N THR A 204 10.37 16.15 -10.17
CA THR A 204 9.54 15.10 -9.60
C THR A 204 8.09 15.35 -10.01
N PHE A 205 7.34 14.29 -10.29
CA PHE A 205 5.91 14.39 -10.54
C PHE A 205 5.16 13.22 -9.91
N CYS A 206 3.83 13.35 -9.80
CA CYS A 206 2.91 12.23 -9.62
C CYS A 206 1.76 12.33 -10.62
N ILE A 207 1.37 11.19 -11.22
CA ILE A 207 0.23 11.05 -12.12
C ILE A 207 -0.64 9.89 -11.61
N PRO A 208 -1.93 10.11 -11.30
CA PRO A 208 -2.83 9.06 -10.84
C PRO A 208 -3.20 8.11 -12.00
N ARG A 209 -3.38 6.82 -11.70
CA ARG A 209 -3.86 5.83 -12.67
C ARG A 209 -5.31 5.43 -12.39
N GLY A 210 -6.05 5.14 -13.45
CA GLY A 210 -7.42 4.62 -13.36
C GLY A 210 -7.49 3.26 -12.66
N LEU A 211 -8.70 2.87 -12.25
CA LEU A 211 -9.02 1.58 -11.61
C LEU A 211 -8.11 1.22 -10.41
N SER A 212 -7.76 2.22 -9.59
CA SER A 212 -6.86 2.08 -8.43
C SER A 212 -5.45 1.57 -8.76
N GLY A 213 -5.01 1.68 -10.03
CA GLY A 213 -3.72 1.18 -10.54
C GLY A 213 -2.46 1.87 -9.99
N GLY A 214 -2.61 2.68 -8.93
CA GLY A 214 -1.55 3.37 -8.22
C GLY A 214 -1.23 4.74 -8.79
N THR A 215 -0.06 5.25 -8.42
CA THR A 215 0.46 6.53 -8.89
C THR A 215 1.80 6.33 -9.60
N ILE A 216 1.95 6.90 -10.80
CA ILE A 216 3.27 7.01 -11.45
C ILE A 216 4.00 8.18 -10.81
N ILE A 217 5.19 7.96 -10.25
CA ILE A 217 5.99 9.00 -9.58
C ILE A 217 7.40 9.14 -10.17
N GLY A 218 7.90 10.39 -10.14
CA GLY A 218 9.24 10.76 -10.56
C GLY A 218 9.51 10.59 -12.07
N GLY A 219 10.63 11.12 -12.54
CA GLY A 219 11.10 10.91 -13.90
C GLY A 219 12.58 11.27 -14.05
N THR A 220 13.38 10.48 -14.77
CA THR A 220 14.75 10.86 -15.16
C THR A 220 14.83 11.39 -16.60
N LYS A 221 15.93 12.09 -16.90
CA LYS A 221 16.43 12.37 -18.24
C LYS A 221 17.93 12.10 -18.25
N GLN A 222 18.33 11.03 -18.91
CA GLN A 222 19.72 10.58 -19.05
C GLN A 222 20.13 10.66 -20.52
N PRO A 223 20.79 11.76 -20.96
CA PRO A 223 21.26 11.92 -22.34
C PRO A 223 22.29 10.86 -22.73
N ASN A 224 22.24 10.40 -23.98
CA ASN A 224 23.10 9.37 -24.58
C ASN A 224 22.99 7.97 -23.95
N ASP A 225 22.10 7.78 -22.97
CA ASP A 225 21.80 6.46 -22.42
C ASP A 225 20.72 5.77 -23.28
N MET A 226 20.99 4.52 -23.64
CA MET A 226 20.17 3.65 -24.48
C MET A 226 19.68 2.40 -23.73
N ASN A 227 19.96 2.27 -22.42
CA ASN A 227 19.62 1.10 -21.63
C ASN A 227 18.09 1.00 -21.41
N PRO A 228 17.39 -0.01 -21.97
CA PRO A 228 15.94 -0.14 -21.85
C PRO A 228 15.50 -0.66 -20.47
N HIS A 229 16.40 -1.30 -19.72
CA HIS A 229 16.06 -1.96 -18.46
C HIS A 229 15.91 -0.95 -17.32
N ALA A 230 14.97 -1.19 -16.39
CA ALA A 230 14.82 -0.36 -15.20
C ALA A 230 16.05 -0.48 -14.27
N CYS A 231 16.50 0.65 -13.72
CA CYS A 231 17.66 0.74 -12.84
C CYS A 231 17.16 0.87 -11.38
N PRO A 232 17.52 -0.05 -10.46
CA PRO A 232 17.10 0.01 -9.05
C PRO A 232 17.57 1.29 -8.32
N GLU A 233 18.78 1.74 -8.60
CA GLU A 233 19.40 2.93 -8.03
C GLU A 233 18.64 4.19 -8.47
N THR A 234 18.23 4.22 -9.75
CA THR A 234 17.34 5.26 -10.29
C THR A 234 15.98 5.21 -9.60
N ARG A 235 15.37 4.02 -9.40
CA ARG A 235 14.10 3.88 -8.66
C ARG A 235 14.22 4.44 -7.23
N ALA A 236 15.30 4.10 -6.51
CA ALA A 236 15.55 4.59 -5.16
C ALA A 236 15.76 6.12 -5.11
N GLY A 237 16.48 6.68 -6.09
CA GLY A 237 16.65 8.12 -6.25
C GLY A 237 15.33 8.86 -6.53
N LEU A 238 14.49 8.31 -7.42
CA LEU A 238 13.16 8.86 -7.73
C LEU A 238 12.22 8.83 -6.53
N LEU A 239 12.18 7.71 -5.80
CA LEU A 239 11.42 7.58 -4.55
C LEU A 239 11.85 8.67 -3.55
N ARG A 240 13.15 8.76 -3.25
CA ARG A 240 13.72 9.73 -2.30
C ARG A 240 13.40 11.18 -2.70
N ALA A 241 13.69 11.55 -3.94
CA ALA A 241 13.45 12.90 -4.44
C ALA A 241 11.96 13.30 -4.40
N PHE A 242 11.06 12.34 -4.61
CA PHE A 242 9.61 12.54 -4.57
C PHE A 242 9.06 12.60 -3.13
N THR A 243 9.52 11.75 -2.22
CA THR A 243 9.10 11.77 -0.80
C THR A 243 9.60 13.02 -0.06
N GLU A 244 10.78 13.54 -0.42
CA GLU A 244 11.31 14.81 0.08
C GLU A 244 10.34 15.98 -0.15
N THR A 245 9.73 16.04 -1.33
CA THR A 245 8.94 17.17 -1.84
C THR A 245 7.44 17.02 -1.64
N ASN A 246 6.93 15.79 -1.64
CA ASN A 246 5.51 15.48 -1.50
C ASN A 246 5.21 14.83 -0.15
N ARG A 247 5.79 15.36 0.94
CA ARG A 247 5.67 14.78 2.30
C ARG A 247 4.22 14.47 2.68
N SER A 248 3.24 15.30 2.28
CA SER A 248 1.80 15.07 2.52
C SER A 248 1.22 13.82 1.84
N PHE A 249 1.79 13.35 0.73
CA PHE A 249 1.44 12.09 0.06
C PHE A 249 2.01 10.86 0.80
N VAL A 250 3.05 11.05 1.62
CA VAL A 250 3.65 10.02 2.48
C VAL A 250 3.09 10.10 3.91
N ALA A 251 2.55 11.26 4.31
CA ALA A 251 2.17 11.58 5.68
C ALA A 251 0.84 10.97 6.14
N SER A 252 0.10 10.25 5.27
CA SER A 252 -1.00 9.39 5.73
C SER A 252 -0.50 8.28 6.65
N ASP A 253 0.73 7.79 6.43
CA ASP A 253 1.24 6.60 7.10
C ASP A 253 2.70 6.71 7.60
N MET A 254 3.54 7.65 7.14
CA MET A 254 4.95 7.76 7.60
C MET A 254 5.28 9.00 8.46
N ALA A 255 4.29 9.79 8.89
CA ALA A 255 4.52 11.08 9.56
C ALA A 255 4.98 11.02 11.03
N GLN A 256 5.81 10.05 11.42
CA GLN A 256 6.42 10.04 12.77
C GLN A 256 7.75 9.29 12.95
N THR A 257 8.26 8.56 11.95
CA THR A 257 9.43 7.68 12.14
C THR A 257 10.68 8.10 11.37
N GLY A 258 11.84 8.00 12.03
CA GLY A 258 13.14 7.96 11.37
C GLY A 258 13.42 6.59 10.74
N PRO A 259 14.53 6.42 10.00
CA PRO A 259 14.76 5.25 9.13
C PRO A 259 14.85 3.88 9.83
N LEU A 260 14.89 3.83 11.17
CA LEU A 260 14.95 2.60 11.98
C LEU A 260 13.61 2.17 12.59
N HIS A 261 12.50 2.87 12.33
CA HIS A 261 11.23 2.62 13.00
C HIS A 261 10.05 2.47 12.01
N TRP A 262 9.29 1.39 12.17
CA TRP A 262 8.05 1.17 11.42
C TRP A 262 6.92 2.03 11.97
N PRO A 263 6.12 2.70 11.11
CA PRO A 263 5.02 3.52 11.59
C PRO A 263 4.00 2.72 12.41
N LEU A 264 3.55 3.32 13.51
CA LEU A 264 2.61 2.71 14.48
C LEU A 264 3.10 1.40 15.14
N GLU A 265 4.36 1.01 14.95
CA GLU A 265 4.97 -0.10 15.68
C GLU A 265 5.45 0.35 17.06
N HIS A 266 4.52 0.38 18.02
CA HIS A 266 4.78 0.77 19.40
C HIS A 266 5.18 -0.42 20.31
N ARG A 267 5.13 -1.67 19.81
CA ARG A 267 5.45 -2.88 20.57
C ARG A 267 6.95 -3.05 20.79
N SER A 268 7.33 -4.02 21.60
CA SER A 268 8.72 -4.49 21.72
C SER A 268 8.80 -5.99 21.94
N ALA A 269 9.91 -6.61 21.51
CA ALA A 269 10.17 -8.04 21.70
C ALA A 269 10.59 -8.38 23.14
N LEU A 270 11.18 -7.41 23.86
CA LEU A 270 11.47 -7.46 25.29
C LEU A 270 10.63 -6.40 26.01
N THR A 271 10.15 -6.72 27.21
CA THR A 271 9.49 -5.77 28.10
C THR A 271 10.38 -5.49 29.30
N PRO A 272 10.12 -4.44 30.10
CA PRO A 272 10.81 -4.24 31.38
C PRO A 272 10.75 -5.49 32.27
N THR A 273 9.60 -6.18 32.28
CA THR A 273 9.37 -7.43 33.00
C THR A 273 10.31 -8.56 32.55
N THR A 274 10.39 -8.83 31.24
CA THR A 274 11.22 -9.94 30.73
C THR A 274 12.71 -9.60 30.68
N THR A 275 13.06 -8.33 30.44
CA THR A 275 14.43 -7.81 30.58
C THR A 275 14.96 -8.01 32.00
N LYS A 276 14.17 -7.71 33.03
CA LYS A 276 14.55 -7.94 34.43
C LYS A 276 14.79 -9.43 34.73
N ALA A 277 14.00 -10.32 34.14
CA ALA A 277 14.21 -11.77 34.26
C ALA A 277 15.49 -12.26 33.56
N LEU A 278 15.85 -11.68 32.41
CA LEU A 278 17.11 -11.98 31.72
C LEU A 278 18.32 -11.48 32.50
N ILE A 279 18.26 -10.27 33.06
CA ILE A 279 19.31 -9.71 33.93
C ILE A 279 19.48 -10.58 35.19
N ALA A 280 18.39 -11.04 35.80
CA ALA A 280 18.43 -11.99 36.92
C ALA A 280 19.04 -13.36 36.54
N ALA A 281 18.92 -13.78 35.28
CA ALA A 281 19.63 -14.94 34.71
C ALA A 281 21.07 -14.61 34.23
N GLY A 282 21.62 -13.48 34.66
CA GLY A 282 22.98 -13.04 34.39
C GLY A 282 23.26 -12.71 32.92
N TYR A 283 22.27 -12.24 32.17
CA TYR A 283 22.50 -11.64 30.85
C TYR A 283 22.79 -10.15 31.01
N THR A 284 23.80 -9.64 30.32
CA THR A 284 23.93 -8.19 30.10
C THR A 284 22.91 -7.79 29.05
N VAL A 285 21.95 -6.93 29.41
CA VAL A 285 20.92 -6.45 28.48
C VAL A 285 21.15 -4.96 28.22
N ASN A 286 21.49 -4.65 26.97
CA ASN A 286 21.52 -3.29 26.45
C ASN A 286 20.18 -3.04 25.71
N VAL A 287 19.56 -1.88 25.92
CA VAL A 287 18.30 -1.50 25.26
C VAL A 287 18.50 -0.17 24.55
N GLU A 288 18.11 -0.09 23.27
CA GLU A 288 18.17 1.18 22.54
C GLU A 288 17.11 2.15 23.08
N ARG A 289 17.52 3.41 23.25
CA ARG A 289 16.60 4.52 23.55
C ARG A 289 15.58 4.65 22.41
N CYS A 290 14.30 4.76 22.74
CA CYS A 290 13.25 4.84 21.72
C CYS A 290 12.04 5.65 22.21
N SER A 291 11.73 6.76 21.52
CA SER A 291 10.58 7.63 21.80
C SER A 291 9.26 7.13 21.20
N MET A 292 9.26 6.01 20.48
CA MET A 292 8.07 5.45 19.81
C MET A 292 7.50 4.23 20.54
N ARG A 293 8.33 3.52 21.32
CA ARG A 293 7.97 2.31 22.06
C ARG A 293 7.01 2.66 23.21
N VAL A 294 5.98 1.84 23.43
CA VAL A 294 4.97 2.04 24.51
C VAL A 294 5.54 1.96 25.93
N PHE A 295 6.76 1.44 26.08
CA PHE A 295 7.49 1.35 27.33
C PHE A 295 8.54 2.45 27.41
N ASP A 296 8.48 3.26 28.46
CA ASP A 296 9.43 4.34 28.70
C ASP A 296 10.85 3.76 28.85
N ASP A 297 11.84 4.51 28.36
CA ASP A 297 13.27 4.24 28.59
C ASP A 297 13.54 3.95 30.08
N LYS A 298 12.94 4.75 30.97
CA LYS A 298 13.07 4.63 32.43
C LYS A 298 12.61 3.28 32.99
N GLU A 299 11.60 2.64 32.40
CA GLU A 299 11.15 1.31 32.87
C GLU A 299 12.24 0.25 32.64
N PHE A 300 13.03 0.37 31.57
CA PHE A 300 14.18 -0.51 31.31
C PHE A 300 15.38 -0.17 32.19
N GLU A 301 15.63 1.11 32.50
CA GLU A 301 16.64 1.51 33.50
C GLU A 301 16.29 0.93 34.89
N GLU A 302 15.02 0.97 35.30
CA GLU A 302 14.53 0.37 36.56
C GLU A 302 14.44 -1.17 36.54
N ALA A 303 14.40 -1.78 35.35
CA ALA A 303 14.62 -3.22 35.17
C ALA A 303 16.11 -3.62 35.28
N GLY A 304 17.03 -2.65 35.23
CA GLY A 304 18.48 -2.84 35.34
C GLY A 304 19.24 -2.90 34.00
N ALA A 305 18.61 -2.51 32.89
CA ALA A 305 19.23 -2.53 31.57
C ALA A 305 20.08 -1.27 31.31
N THR A 306 21.13 -1.43 30.51
CA THR A 306 21.95 -0.31 30.03
C THR A 306 21.26 0.33 28.83
N LEU A 307 20.90 1.62 28.92
CA LEU A 307 20.39 2.33 27.75
C LEU A 307 21.49 2.84 26.83
N VAL A 308 21.36 2.53 25.55
CA VAL A 308 22.32 2.87 24.48
C VAL A 308 21.63 3.67 23.37
N PRO A 309 22.36 4.43 22.53
CA PRO A 309 21.76 5.22 21.45
C PRO A 309 20.99 4.36 20.44
N THR A 310 19.95 4.93 19.83
CA THR A 310 19.20 4.32 18.73
C THR A 310 20.10 4.06 17.53
N GLY A 311 20.02 2.88 16.93
CA GLY A 311 20.88 2.43 15.82
C GLY A 311 22.31 2.04 16.23
N SER A 312 22.67 2.06 17.52
CA SER A 312 24.02 1.67 17.97
C SER A 312 24.32 0.19 17.82
N TRP A 313 23.30 -0.65 17.59
CA TRP A 313 23.46 -2.08 17.33
C TRP A 313 24.42 -2.40 16.17
N THR A 314 24.55 -1.56 15.14
CA THR A 314 25.45 -1.83 14.00
C THR A 314 26.92 -1.90 14.43
N GLU A 315 27.30 -1.06 15.39
CA GLU A 315 28.68 -0.96 15.91
C GLU A 315 28.94 -1.88 17.09
N ALA A 316 27.89 -2.50 17.66
CA ALA A 316 28.03 -3.46 18.74
C ALA A 316 29.00 -4.61 18.37
N PRO A 317 29.74 -5.18 19.35
CA PRO A 317 30.59 -6.34 19.13
C PRO A 317 29.81 -7.53 18.53
N ALA A 318 30.47 -8.32 17.67
CA ALA A 318 29.79 -9.34 16.85
C ALA A 318 29.26 -10.55 17.63
N ASP A 319 29.65 -10.72 18.90
CA ASP A 319 29.11 -11.71 19.83
C ASP A 319 27.76 -11.31 20.44
N HIS A 320 27.32 -10.06 20.26
CA HIS A 320 26.03 -9.59 20.71
C HIS A 320 24.90 -10.18 19.86
N ILE A 321 23.78 -10.52 20.51
CA ILE A 321 22.57 -11.00 19.85
C ILE A 321 21.58 -9.84 19.78
N ILE A 322 21.23 -9.42 18.56
CA ILE A 322 20.36 -8.26 18.32
C ILE A 322 18.91 -8.72 18.32
N ILE A 323 18.14 -8.31 19.33
CA ILE A 323 16.73 -8.68 19.48
C ILE A 323 15.85 -7.52 19.04
N GLY A 324 15.25 -7.65 17.86
CA GLY A 324 14.24 -6.73 17.33
C GLY A 324 12.85 -7.38 17.35
N LEU A 325 11.82 -6.59 17.05
CA LEU A 325 10.51 -7.18 16.71
C LEU A 325 10.35 -7.28 15.20
N LYS A 326 10.38 -6.14 14.51
CA LYS A 326 10.10 -6.03 13.08
C LYS A 326 11.35 -6.17 12.19
N GLU A 327 11.10 -6.30 10.90
CA GLU A 327 12.09 -6.37 9.81
C GLU A 327 13.03 -5.15 9.82
N LEU A 328 14.29 -5.35 9.42
CA LEU A 328 15.25 -4.26 9.27
C LEU A 328 14.95 -3.43 8.01
N PRO A 329 15.37 -2.16 7.95
CA PRO A 329 15.28 -1.35 6.73
C PRO A 329 15.98 -2.00 5.52
N GLU A 330 15.45 -1.77 4.32
CA GLU A 330 16.02 -2.19 3.03
C GLU A 330 17.37 -1.51 2.77
N GLU A 331 18.42 -2.04 3.37
CA GLU A 331 19.80 -1.58 3.23
C GLU A 331 20.72 -2.70 2.77
N THR A 332 21.78 -2.36 2.03
CA THR A 332 22.65 -3.35 1.37
C THR A 332 23.74 -3.92 2.28
N PHE A 333 23.96 -3.34 3.47
CA PHE A 333 25.12 -3.66 4.31
C PHE A 333 25.07 -5.08 4.92
N PRO A 334 26.21 -5.78 5.04
CA PRO A 334 26.28 -7.12 5.63
C PRO A 334 25.98 -7.12 7.13
N LEU A 335 25.19 -8.10 7.59
CA LEU A 335 24.80 -8.26 9.00
C LEU A 335 25.75 -9.24 9.69
N LYS A 336 26.50 -8.75 10.69
CA LYS A 336 27.58 -9.49 11.37
C LYS A 336 27.15 -10.25 12.64
N HIS A 337 25.95 -9.98 13.15
CA HIS A 337 25.44 -10.49 14.42
C HIS A 337 24.51 -11.69 14.25
N THR A 338 24.17 -12.34 15.36
CA THR A 338 22.95 -13.16 15.44
C THR A 338 21.75 -12.23 15.70
N HIS A 339 20.70 -12.31 14.89
CA HIS A 339 19.47 -11.54 15.03
C HIS A 339 18.31 -12.43 15.46
N VAL A 340 17.48 -11.92 16.37
CA VAL A 340 16.19 -12.50 16.75
C VAL A 340 15.12 -11.46 16.43
N GLN A 341 14.35 -11.67 15.36
CA GLN A 341 13.32 -10.74 14.89
C GLN A 341 12.34 -11.46 13.95
N PHE A 342 11.21 -10.84 13.62
CA PHE A 342 10.51 -11.15 12.38
C PHE A 342 11.31 -10.48 11.24
N ALA A 343 11.78 -11.25 10.26
CA ALA A 343 12.45 -10.72 9.07
C ALA A 343 11.63 -10.88 7.79
N HIS A 344 10.56 -11.67 7.84
CA HIS A 344 9.59 -11.88 6.74
C HIS A 344 10.26 -12.16 5.37
N CYS A 345 11.27 -13.02 5.35
CA CYS A 345 12.05 -13.37 4.15
C CYS A 345 12.05 -14.88 3.80
N TYR A 346 11.22 -15.70 4.44
CA TYR A 346 11.17 -17.16 4.21
C TYR A 346 9.98 -17.64 3.36
N LYS A 347 9.03 -16.77 3.02
CA LYS A 347 7.81 -17.07 2.24
C LYS A 347 7.84 -16.38 0.86
N GLU A 348 9.04 -16.16 0.33
CA GLU A 348 9.29 -15.57 -1.00
C GLU A 348 8.68 -14.16 -1.22
N GLN A 349 8.59 -13.38 -0.14
CA GLN A 349 8.14 -11.98 -0.17
C GLN A 349 9.04 -11.11 -1.07
N GLY A 350 8.53 -9.99 -1.58
CA GLY A 350 9.34 -9.04 -2.37
C GLY A 350 10.58 -8.58 -1.58
N GLY A 351 11.76 -8.69 -2.18
CA GLY A 351 13.04 -8.36 -1.53
C GLY A 351 13.62 -9.44 -0.60
N TRP A 352 13.04 -10.65 -0.55
CA TRP A 352 13.47 -11.68 0.40
C TRP A 352 14.93 -12.12 0.22
N GLN A 353 15.43 -12.16 -1.02
CA GLN A 353 16.79 -12.58 -1.33
C GLN A 353 17.80 -11.56 -0.82
N GLU A 354 17.52 -10.28 -1.06
CA GLU A 354 18.32 -9.13 -0.65
C GLU A 354 18.39 -9.03 0.89
N VAL A 355 17.25 -9.20 1.57
CA VAL A 355 17.19 -9.24 3.04
C VAL A 355 17.99 -10.42 3.59
N LEU A 356 17.74 -11.64 3.10
CA LEU A 356 18.37 -12.85 3.63
C LEU A 356 19.87 -12.90 3.34
N ALA A 357 20.31 -12.42 2.18
CA ALA A 357 21.72 -12.44 1.78
C ALA A 357 22.62 -11.49 2.59
N ARG A 358 22.08 -10.55 3.37
CA ARG A 358 22.88 -9.70 4.27
C ARG A 358 23.57 -10.51 5.38
N PHE A 359 22.90 -11.53 5.92
CA PHE A 359 23.41 -12.34 7.02
C PHE A 359 24.67 -13.16 6.63
N PRO A 360 24.65 -14.06 5.63
CA PRO A 360 25.83 -14.86 5.27
C PRO A 360 26.99 -13.98 4.78
N ARG A 361 26.71 -12.86 4.09
CA ARG A 361 27.72 -11.88 3.66
C ARG A 361 28.49 -11.23 4.82
N GLY A 362 27.87 -11.10 5.99
CA GLY A 362 28.50 -10.56 7.21
C GLY A 362 28.97 -11.63 8.20
N GLY A 363 28.69 -12.91 7.94
CA GLY A 363 28.89 -14.00 8.91
C GLY A 363 27.84 -14.06 10.02
N GLY A 364 26.76 -13.28 9.93
CA GLY A 364 25.66 -13.26 10.88
C GLY A 364 24.67 -14.41 10.72
N THR A 365 23.60 -14.39 11.52
CA THR A 365 22.59 -15.45 11.60
C THR A 365 21.21 -14.86 11.88
N LEU A 366 20.15 -15.43 11.31
CA LEU A 366 18.77 -15.05 11.61
C LEU A 366 18.05 -16.18 12.36
N LEU A 367 17.48 -15.87 13.52
CA LEU A 367 16.63 -16.75 14.34
C LEU A 367 15.20 -16.20 14.31
N ASP A 368 14.47 -16.44 13.21
CA ASP A 368 13.23 -15.73 12.90
C ASP A 368 12.06 -16.07 13.86
N LEU A 369 11.48 -15.03 14.47
CA LEU A 369 10.37 -15.09 15.44
C LEU A 369 9.06 -15.67 14.87
N GLU A 370 8.88 -15.67 13.55
CA GLU A 370 7.75 -16.30 12.87
C GLU A 370 7.85 -17.84 12.91
N PHE A 371 9.07 -18.40 12.97
CA PHE A 371 9.33 -19.83 12.81
C PHE A 371 9.87 -20.54 14.07
N LEU A 372 10.06 -19.81 15.18
CA LEU A 372 10.37 -20.41 16.49
C LEU A 372 9.25 -21.37 16.94
N THR A 373 9.56 -22.66 16.95
CA THR A 373 8.57 -23.74 17.09
C THR A 373 9.01 -24.85 18.04
N HIS A 374 8.04 -25.40 18.77
CA HIS A 374 8.18 -26.67 19.48
C HIS A 374 8.23 -27.85 18.49
N GLU A 375 8.58 -29.04 18.96
CA GLU A 375 8.73 -30.26 18.12
C GLU A 375 7.45 -30.70 17.40
N ASN A 376 6.28 -30.32 17.93
CA ASN A 376 4.98 -30.52 17.29
C ASN A 376 4.59 -29.41 16.29
N GLY A 377 5.54 -28.56 15.87
CA GLY A 377 5.33 -27.46 14.93
C GLY A 377 4.57 -26.25 15.49
N ARG A 378 4.09 -26.29 16.75
CA ARG A 378 3.40 -25.15 17.37
C ARG A 378 4.39 -24.02 17.65
N ARG A 379 4.07 -22.81 17.18
CA ARG A 379 4.85 -21.59 17.48
C ARG A 379 4.88 -21.30 18.98
N VAL A 380 6.09 -20.98 19.48
CA VAL A 380 6.32 -20.68 20.90
C VAL A 380 5.56 -19.40 21.29
N ALA A 381 5.93 -18.27 20.68
CA ALA A 381 5.33 -16.96 20.88
C ALA A 381 4.62 -16.44 19.62
N ALA A 382 3.44 -15.86 19.80
CA ALA A 382 2.68 -15.19 18.74
C ALA A 382 1.59 -14.27 19.32
N PHE A 383 1.38 -13.11 18.70
CA PHE A 383 0.42 -12.07 19.12
C PHE A 383 -1.08 -12.44 19.00
N GLY A 384 -1.42 -13.71 18.73
CA GLY A 384 -2.76 -14.12 18.30
C GLY A 384 -3.90 -13.63 19.19
N TYR A 385 -3.77 -13.75 20.52
CA TYR A 385 -4.79 -13.27 21.48
C TYR A 385 -5.08 -11.77 21.30
N HIS A 386 -4.05 -10.93 21.30
CA HIS A 386 -4.21 -9.48 21.15
C HIS A 386 -4.65 -9.07 19.74
N ALA A 387 -4.37 -9.87 18.71
CA ALA A 387 -4.93 -9.65 17.37
C ALA A 387 -6.46 -9.80 17.39
N GLY A 388 -6.97 -10.90 17.98
CA GLY A 388 -8.40 -11.15 18.10
C GLY A 388 -9.10 -10.15 19.03
N PHE A 389 -8.47 -9.81 20.16
CA PHE A 389 -8.97 -8.82 21.11
C PHE A 389 -9.12 -7.43 20.46
N ALA A 390 -8.07 -6.98 19.74
CA ALA A 390 -8.11 -5.72 19.00
C ALA A 390 -9.09 -5.73 17.82
N GLY A 391 -9.16 -6.83 17.06
CA GLY A 391 -10.11 -6.98 15.95
C GLY A 391 -11.57 -6.93 16.42
N ALA A 392 -11.87 -7.60 17.53
CA ALA A 392 -13.18 -7.51 18.19
C ALA A 392 -13.51 -6.10 18.68
N ALA A 393 -12.55 -5.41 19.30
CA ALA A 393 -12.73 -4.03 19.75
C ALA A 393 -13.04 -3.09 18.58
N ALA A 394 -12.24 -3.14 17.52
CA ALA A 394 -12.45 -2.38 16.29
C ALA A 394 -13.81 -2.69 15.63
N SER A 395 -14.24 -3.96 15.64
CA SER A 395 -15.53 -4.38 15.09
C SER A 395 -16.73 -3.81 15.86
N LEU A 396 -16.65 -3.78 17.19
CA LEU A 396 -17.69 -3.22 18.05
C LEU A 396 -17.78 -1.69 17.92
N ILE A 397 -16.63 -1.02 17.73
CA ILE A 397 -16.57 0.42 17.45
C ILE A 397 -17.19 0.72 16.08
N ASP A 398 -16.86 -0.04 15.03
CA ASP A 398 -17.40 0.17 13.67
C ASP A 398 -18.93 -0.04 13.63
N TRP A 399 -19.44 -1.11 14.24
CA TRP A 399 -20.88 -1.37 14.31
C TRP A 399 -21.64 -0.22 14.98
N ALA A 400 -21.15 0.24 16.14
CA ALA A 400 -21.73 1.39 16.83
C ALA A 400 -21.58 2.69 16.02
N TRP A 401 -20.44 2.88 15.35
CA TRP A 401 -20.18 4.04 14.52
C TRP A 401 -21.13 4.13 13.33
N GLN A 402 -21.35 3.05 12.58
CA GLN A 402 -22.27 3.02 11.44
C GLN A 402 -23.70 3.35 11.85
N ILE A 403 -24.16 2.77 12.97
CA ILE A 403 -25.47 3.08 13.56
C ILE A 403 -25.57 4.56 13.91
N ASN A 404 -24.54 5.14 14.53
CA ASN A 404 -24.56 6.54 14.97
C ASN A 404 -24.37 7.53 13.80
N ASN A 405 -23.57 7.18 12.79
CA ASN A 405 -23.16 7.98 11.64
C ASN A 405 -23.39 7.28 10.28
N PRO A 406 -24.65 7.03 9.86
CA PRO A 406 -24.95 6.35 8.59
C PRO A 406 -24.25 7.00 7.38
N GLY A 407 -23.64 6.18 6.54
CA GLY A 407 -22.95 6.62 5.32
C GLY A 407 -21.59 7.32 5.51
N LYS A 408 -21.02 7.34 6.72
CA LYS A 408 -19.64 7.83 6.96
C LYS A 408 -18.69 6.67 7.24
N PRO A 409 -17.45 6.67 6.72
CA PRO A 409 -16.43 5.69 7.12
C PRO A 409 -16.08 5.83 8.61
N MET A 410 -15.56 4.77 9.23
CA MET A 410 -15.04 4.83 10.60
C MET A 410 -13.81 5.76 10.66
N PRO A 411 -13.65 6.61 11.70
CA PRO A 411 -12.45 7.41 11.88
C PRO A 411 -11.19 6.57 12.07
N ALA A 412 -10.02 7.17 11.91
CA ALA A 412 -8.76 6.52 12.23
C ALA A 412 -8.74 6.01 13.68
N LEU A 413 -8.26 4.78 13.88
CA LEU A 413 -8.04 4.17 15.18
C LEU A 413 -6.63 4.52 15.68
N THR A 414 -6.47 4.76 16.97
CA THR A 414 -5.18 5.03 17.62
C THR A 414 -4.87 3.95 18.66
N SER A 415 -3.58 3.69 18.92
CA SER A 415 -3.15 2.77 19.96
C SER A 415 -3.58 3.23 21.35
N TYR A 416 -3.96 2.28 22.20
CA TYR A 416 -4.39 2.51 23.57
C TYR A 416 -3.23 2.23 24.54
N PRO A 417 -3.06 3.02 25.62
CA PRO A 417 -1.95 2.84 26.55
C PRO A 417 -2.10 1.60 27.45
N ILE A 418 -3.35 1.20 27.73
CA ILE A 418 -3.74 0.03 28.54
C ILE A 418 -5.08 -0.57 28.07
N GLN A 419 -5.28 -1.86 28.31
CA GLN A 419 -6.47 -2.63 27.95
C GLN A 419 -7.76 -2.07 28.55
N ASP A 420 -7.74 -1.61 29.80
CA ASP A 420 -8.95 -1.11 30.49
C ASP A 420 -9.54 0.14 29.82
N GLN A 421 -8.70 0.99 29.23
CA GLN A 421 -9.18 2.16 28.47
C GLN A 421 -9.87 1.73 27.17
N LEU A 422 -9.34 0.72 26.45
CA LEU A 422 -10.00 0.18 25.28
C LEU A 422 -11.36 -0.45 25.64
N ILE A 423 -11.43 -1.19 26.76
CA ILE A 423 -12.68 -1.77 27.25
C ILE A 423 -13.69 -0.67 27.62
N ALA A 424 -13.24 0.44 28.23
CA ALA A 424 -14.10 1.57 28.58
C ALA A 424 -14.66 2.30 27.35
N ASP A 425 -13.83 2.56 26.35
CA ASP A 425 -14.23 3.33 25.17
C ASP A 425 -15.08 2.49 24.21
N VAL A 426 -14.79 1.18 24.07
CA VAL A 426 -15.68 0.24 23.37
C VAL A 426 -17.04 0.14 24.08
N LYS A 427 -17.08 0.12 25.41
CA LYS A 427 -18.35 0.15 26.18
C LYS A 427 -19.15 1.42 25.92
N ALA A 428 -18.50 2.57 25.87
CA ALA A 428 -19.16 3.84 25.61
C ALA A 428 -19.79 3.87 24.21
N ALA A 429 -19.03 3.49 23.17
CA ALA A 429 -19.52 3.39 21.80
C ALA A 429 -20.66 2.37 21.68
N LEU A 430 -20.45 1.15 22.19
CA LEU A 430 -21.43 0.06 22.16
C LEU A 430 -22.74 0.44 22.88
N ALA A 431 -22.68 1.17 24.00
CA ALA A 431 -23.86 1.63 24.73
C ALA A 431 -24.66 2.68 23.93
N GLU A 432 -23.99 3.61 23.23
CA GLU A 432 -24.64 4.58 22.35
C GLU A 432 -25.31 3.89 21.16
N GLY A 433 -24.55 3.06 20.42
CA GLY A 433 -25.05 2.31 19.27
C GLY A 433 -26.20 1.37 19.63
N SER A 434 -26.08 0.63 20.74
CA SER A 434 -27.14 -0.29 21.19
C SER A 434 -28.41 0.45 21.62
N LYS A 435 -28.27 1.63 22.24
CA LYS A 435 -29.40 2.50 22.59
C LYS A 435 -30.13 3.02 21.34
N LYS A 436 -29.38 3.36 20.27
CA LYS A 436 -29.94 3.85 19.00
C LYS A 436 -30.56 2.72 18.16
N ALA A 437 -30.00 1.52 18.19
CA ALA A 437 -30.53 0.33 17.52
C ALA A 437 -31.65 -0.39 18.31
N GLY A 438 -31.85 -0.06 19.58
CA GLY A 438 -32.82 -0.72 20.47
C GLY A 438 -32.44 -2.15 20.89
N ARG A 439 -31.19 -2.57 20.63
CA ARG A 439 -30.66 -3.93 20.86
C ARG A 439 -29.13 -3.92 20.86
N GLN A 440 -28.52 -4.95 21.42
CA GLN A 440 -27.09 -5.23 21.24
C GLN A 440 -26.84 -6.05 19.95
N PRO A 441 -25.60 -6.06 19.39
CA PRO A 441 -25.26 -6.88 18.24
C PRO A 441 -25.17 -8.36 18.58
N ARG A 442 -25.49 -9.21 17.60
CA ARG A 442 -25.11 -10.63 17.57
C ARG A 442 -23.75 -10.75 16.89
N VAL A 443 -22.78 -11.35 17.58
CA VAL A 443 -21.40 -11.49 17.11
C VAL A 443 -21.10 -12.97 16.86
N ILE A 444 -20.59 -13.30 15.67
CA ILE A 444 -20.09 -14.65 15.36
C ILE A 444 -18.57 -14.63 15.19
N ILE A 445 -17.90 -15.55 15.87
CA ILE A 445 -16.45 -15.68 15.93
C ILE A 445 -16.10 -17.08 15.45
N ILE A 446 -15.40 -17.19 14.32
CA ILE A 446 -14.98 -18.47 13.73
C ILE A 446 -13.49 -18.70 14.02
N GLY A 447 -13.17 -19.88 14.56
CA GLY A 447 -11.87 -20.17 15.18
C GLY A 447 -11.83 -19.81 16.67
N ALA A 448 -12.99 -19.83 17.34
CA ALA A 448 -13.20 -19.37 18.71
C ALA A 448 -12.32 -20.09 19.76
N LEU A 449 -11.87 -21.32 19.49
CA LEU A 449 -11.03 -22.11 20.40
C LEU A 449 -9.52 -21.85 20.21
N GLY A 450 -9.13 -21.15 19.14
CA GLY A 450 -7.76 -20.72 18.92
C GLY A 450 -7.37 -19.51 19.78
N ARG A 451 -6.05 -19.26 19.95
CA ARG A 451 -5.52 -18.10 20.72
C ARG A 451 -6.21 -16.79 20.33
N CYS A 452 -6.44 -16.59 19.02
CA CYS A 452 -7.09 -15.42 18.45
C CYS A 452 -8.58 -15.35 18.76
N GLY A 453 -9.33 -16.42 18.50
CA GLY A 453 -10.75 -16.49 18.83
C GLY A 453 -11.04 -16.33 20.32
N THR A 454 -10.15 -16.80 21.19
CA THR A 454 -10.23 -16.57 22.64
C THR A 454 -10.16 -15.08 22.97
N GLY A 455 -9.15 -14.36 22.46
CA GLY A 455 -9.05 -12.90 22.67
C GLY A 455 -10.22 -12.11 22.10
N ALA A 456 -10.76 -12.52 20.94
CA ALA A 456 -11.98 -11.93 20.38
C ALA A 456 -13.20 -12.19 21.29
N VAL A 457 -13.38 -13.42 21.77
CA VAL A 457 -14.43 -13.79 22.73
C VAL A 457 -14.32 -12.99 24.04
N ASP A 458 -13.10 -12.82 24.56
CA ASP A 458 -12.86 -12.15 25.82
C ASP A 458 -13.09 -10.63 25.71
N MET A 459 -12.72 -9.99 24.59
CA MET A 459 -13.10 -8.58 24.33
C MET A 459 -14.61 -8.41 24.20
N VAL A 460 -15.29 -9.25 23.41
CA VAL A 460 -16.76 -9.20 23.21
C VAL A 460 -17.49 -9.40 24.54
N THR A 461 -17.01 -10.32 25.38
CA THR A 461 -17.54 -10.55 26.74
C THR A 461 -17.23 -9.37 27.67
N ALA A 462 -15.99 -8.85 27.64
CA ALA A 462 -15.56 -7.72 28.45
C ALA A 462 -16.32 -6.43 28.13
N ALA A 463 -16.71 -6.23 26.87
CA ALA A 463 -17.56 -5.12 26.41
C ALA A 463 -19.00 -5.19 26.96
N GLY A 464 -19.45 -6.35 27.45
CA GLY A 464 -20.78 -6.55 28.02
C GLY A 464 -21.83 -7.12 27.06
N ILE A 465 -21.41 -7.73 25.94
CA ILE A 465 -22.30 -8.48 25.06
C ILE A 465 -22.81 -9.74 25.80
N PRO A 466 -24.14 -9.97 25.88
CA PRO A 466 -24.71 -11.17 26.50
C PRO A 466 -24.24 -12.46 25.82
N ALA A 467 -24.05 -13.54 26.59
CA ALA A 467 -23.47 -14.78 26.09
C ALA A 467 -24.30 -15.43 24.96
N GLU A 468 -25.63 -15.26 25.00
CA GLU A 468 -26.59 -15.68 23.97
C GLU A 468 -26.41 -14.96 22.62
N ASN A 469 -25.76 -13.79 22.60
CA ASN A 469 -25.42 -13.05 21.39
C ASN A 469 -24.06 -13.46 20.80
N ILE A 470 -23.24 -14.29 21.48
CA ILE A 470 -21.88 -14.64 21.07
C ILE A 470 -21.85 -16.06 20.49
N LEU A 471 -21.87 -16.18 19.16
CA LEU A 471 -21.68 -17.46 18.47
C LEU A 471 -20.18 -17.78 18.41
N LYS A 472 -19.78 -18.77 19.21
CA LYS A 472 -18.41 -19.31 19.27
C LYS A 472 -18.32 -20.54 18.38
N TRP A 473 -17.79 -20.38 17.17
CA TRP A 473 -17.70 -21.43 16.15
C TRP A 473 -16.26 -21.85 15.90
N ASP A 474 -16.05 -23.12 15.55
CA ASP A 474 -14.74 -23.68 15.27
C ASP A 474 -14.84 -24.82 14.23
N ILE A 475 -13.90 -25.77 14.22
CA ILE A 475 -13.89 -26.92 13.29
C ILE A 475 -15.17 -27.78 13.43
N ALA A 476 -15.79 -27.83 14.60
CA ALA A 476 -16.98 -28.64 14.84
C ALA A 476 -18.18 -28.21 14.00
N GLU A 477 -18.34 -26.90 13.76
CA GLU A 477 -19.40 -26.29 12.96
C GLU A 477 -18.94 -26.12 11.51
N THR A 478 -17.76 -25.53 11.29
CA THR A 478 -17.28 -25.14 9.95
C THR A 478 -16.99 -26.31 9.00
N LYS A 479 -16.78 -27.53 9.52
CA LYS A 479 -16.52 -28.75 8.71
C LYS A 479 -17.63 -29.10 7.70
N VAL A 480 -18.83 -28.53 7.81
CA VAL A 480 -19.93 -28.77 6.84
C VAL A 480 -19.71 -28.04 5.51
N GLY A 481 -18.82 -27.04 5.48
CA GLY A 481 -18.60 -26.15 4.32
C GLY A 481 -19.62 -25.01 4.27
N GLY A 482 -19.12 -23.80 3.97
CA GLY A 482 -19.97 -22.62 3.75
C GLY A 482 -20.43 -22.47 2.29
N PRO A 483 -21.16 -21.37 1.96
CA PRO A 483 -21.39 -20.20 2.81
C PRO A 483 -22.31 -20.44 4.02
N PHE A 484 -22.04 -19.76 5.13
CA PHE A 484 -22.79 -19.94 6.39
C PHE A 484 -23.87 -18.87 6.59
N THR A 485 -25.12 -19.30 6.73
CA THR A 485 -26.27 -18.43 7.03
C THR A 485 -26.12 -17.66 8.34
N GLU A 486 -25.42 -18.24 9.32
CA GLU A 486 -25.22 -17.70 10.66
C GLU A 486 -24.26 -16.51 10.68
N ILE A 487 -23.41 -16.37 9.66
CA ILE A 487 -22.65 -15.13 9.40
C ILE A 487 -23.60 -14.04 8.90
N VAL A 488 -24.37 -14.34 7.87
CA VAL A 488 -25.29 -13.40 7.21
C VAL A 488 -26.38 -12.88 8.17
N GLU A 489 -26.88 -13.74 9.06
CA GLU A 489 -27.89 -13.41 10.09
C GLU A 489 -27.30 -12.88 11.42
N SER A 490 -25.97 -12.67 11.51
CA SER A 490 -25.31 -11.97 12.62
C SER A 490 -25.03 -10.51 12.23
N ASP A 491 -24.75 -9.63 13.21
CA ASP A 491 -24.42 -8.23 12.96
C ASP A 491 -22.94 -8.03 12.61
N ILE A 492 -22.09 -8.75 13.34
CA ILE A 492 -20.63 -8.69 13.29
C ILE A 492 -20.09 -10.10 13.09
N PHE A 493 -19.16 -10.26 12.14
CA PHE A 493 -18.42 -11.50 11.92
C PHE A 493 -16.92 -11.27 12.13
N ILE A 494 -16.30 -12.07 12.98
CA ILE A 494 -14.86 -12.07 13.23
C ILE A 494 -14.28 -13.40 12.76
N ASN A 495 -13.43 -13.37 11.73
CA ASN A 495 -12.65 -14.54 11.31
C ASN A 495 -11.32 -14.57 12.08
N CYS A 496 -11.04 -15.73 12.69
CA CYS A 496 -9.78 -16.01 13.39
C CYS A 496 -9.05 -17.24 12.81
N ILE A 497 -9.48 -17.77 11.65
CA ILE A 497 -8.89 -18.94 10.98
C ILE A 497 -8.06 -18.51 9.76
N TYR A 498 -6.73 -18.58 9.89
CA TYR A 498 -5.80 -18.58 8.77
C TYR A 498 -5.79 -19.97 8.09
N LEU A 499 -5.75 -20.00 6.75
CA LEU A 499 -5.86 -21.23 5.95
C LEU A 499 -4.64 -21.47 5.06
N ALA A 500 -4.08 -22.67 5.17
CA ALA A 500 -2.98 -23.15 4.31
C ALA A 500 -3.46 -23.89 3.04
N GLN A 501 -4.78 -24.04 2.85
CA GLN A 501 -5.40 -24.71 1.70
C GLN A 501 -6.79 -24.11 1.43
N LYS A 502 -7.27 -24.15 0.18
CA LYS A 502 -8.62 -23.65 -0.13
C LYS A 502 -9.70 -24.59 0.44
N ILE A 503 -10.69 -23.99 1.09
CA ILE A 503 -11.94 -24.64 1.52
C ILE A 503 -13.14 -23.84 0.94
N PRO A 504 -14.39 -24.34 1.02
CA PRO A 504 -15.58 -23.54 0.65
C PRO A 504 -15.63 -22.23 1.43
N ASN A 505 -15.97 -21.13 0.76
CA ASN A 505 -15.98 -19.80 1.36
C ASN A 505 -16.94 -19.76 2.57
N PHE A 506 -16.55 -19.06 3.64
CA PHE A 506 -17.42 -18.81 4.80
C PHE A 506 -18.56 -17.85 4.42
N VAL A 507 -18.26 -16.83 3.62
CA VAL A 507 -19.23 -15.97 2.91
C VAL A 507 -18.70 -15.57 1.54
N ASP A 508 -19.61 -15.24 0.63
CA ASP A 508 -19.36 -14.66 -0.67
C ASP A 508 -20.43 -13.60 -1.03
N LEU A 509 -20.23 -12.84 -2.10
CA LEU A 509 -21.18 -11.80 -2.52
C LEU A 509 -22.61 -12.35 -2.73
N PRO A 510 -22.85 -13.51 -3.38
CA PRO A 510 -24.19 -14.12 -3.45
C PRO A 510 -24.85 -14.34 -2.08
N SER A 511 -24.13 -14.87 -1.09
CA SER A 511 -24.66 -15.08 0.27
C SER A 511 -25.02 -13.76 0.98
N LEU A 512 -24.30 -12.69 0.69
CA LEU A 512 -24.50 -11.36 1.29
C LEU A 512 -25.64 -10.56 0.64
N GLN A 513 -26.12 -10.95 -0.55
CA GLN A 513 -27.36 -10.41 -1.15
C GLN A 513 -28.64 -11.01 -0.52
N SER A 514 -28.53 -11.84 0.52
CA SER A 514 -29.68 -12.39 1.23
C SER A 514 -30.55 -11.27 1.83
N PRO A 515 -31.88 -11.26 1.60
CA PRO A 515 -32.79 -10.28 2.21
C PRO A 515 -32.94 -10.46 3.74
N LYS A 516 -32.26 -11.45 4.32
CA LYS A 516 -32.13 -11.62 5.78
C LYS A 516 -30.86 -11.01 6.36
N ARG A 517 -29.97 -10.42 5.54
CA ARG A 517 -28.66 -9.93 6.01
C ARG A 517 -28.83 -8.90 7.14
N LYS A 518 -28.18 -9.18 8.27
CA LYS A 518 -27.94 -8.21 9.36
C LYS A 518 -26.47 -7.78 9.42
N LEU A 519 -25.60 -8.52 8.73
CA LEU A 519 -24.17 -8.30 8.73
C LEU A 519 -23.83 -6.93 8.16
N THR A 520 -23.19 -6.12 8.99
CA THR A 520 -22.74 -4.74 8.73
C THR A 520 -21.24 -4.56 8.95
N VAL A 521 -20.60 -5.46 9.73
CA VAL A 521 -19.16 -5.47 9.96
C VAL A 521 -18.58 -6.89 9.80
N ILE A 522 -17.51 -7.00 9.01
CA ILE A 522 -16.60 -8.14 9.00
C ILE A 522 -15.24 -7.68 9.54
N CYS A 523 -14.60 -8.48 10.40
CA CYS A 523 -13.18 -8.35 10.69
C CYS A 523 -12.48 -9.67 10.38
N ASP A 524 -11.57 -9.65 9.41
CA ASP A 524 -10.70 -10.80 9.13
C ASP A 524 -9.36 -10.59 9.84
N VAL A 525 -9.23 -11.12 11.06
CA VAL A 525 -8.00 -11.04 11.86
C VAL A 525 -6.89 -11.90 11.25
N SER A 526 -7.26 -12.80 10.33
CA SER A 526 -6.41 -13.64 9.50
C SER A 526 -6.21 -13.07 8.08
N ALA A 527 -6.53 -11.78 7.87
CA ALA A 527 -6.43 -11.14 6.56
C ALA A 527 -5.06 -11.29 5.90
N ASP A 528 -5.06 -11.97 4.76
CA ASP A 528 -3.94 -12.03 3.83
C ASP A 528 -4.53 -11.79 2.43
N THR A 529 -4.27 -10.61 1.87
CA THR A 529 -4.76 -10.21 0.54
C THR A 529 -3.94 -10.82 -0.61
N THR A 530 -2.84 -11.50 -0.31
CA THR A 530 -2.04 -12.26 -1.28
C THR A 530 -2.40 -13.74 -1.31
N SER A 531 -3.03 -14.26 -0.24
CA SER A 531 -3.43 -15.66 -0.14
C SER A 531 -4.61 -16.01 -1.05
N PRO A 532 -4.47 -16.97 -1.99
CA PRO A 532 -5.58 -17.49 -2.78
C PRO A 532 -6.57 -18.34 -1.95
N TYR A 533 -6.24 -18.62 -0.68
CA TYR A 533 -7.02 -19.48 0.22
C TYR A 533 -8.00 -18.72 1.12
N ASN A 534 -8.02 -17.38 1.05
CA ASN A 534 -8.92 -16.54 1.84
C ASN A 534 -10.39 -17.07 1.80
N PRO A 535 -11.03 -17.35 2.95
CA PRO A 535 -12.39 -17.88 3.01
C PRO A 535 -13.47 -16.79 2.99
N VAL A 536 -13.08 -15.51 2.97
CA VAL A 536 -13.93 -14.32 2.98
C VAL A 536 -13.65 -13.43 1.74
N PRO A 537 -13.79 -13.95 0.50
CA PRO A 537 -13.44 -13.23 -0.73
C PRO A 537 -14.45 -12.14 -1.13
N VAL A 538 -14.55 -11.09 -0.29
CA VAL A 538 -15.43 -9.93 -0.46
C VAL A 538 -14.68 -8.59 -0.37
N TYR A 539 -13.35 -8.65 -0.25
CA TYR A 539 -12.44 -7.51 -0.20
C TYR A 539 -11.09 -7.89 -0.85
N ASN A 540 -10.29 -6.90 -1.23
CA ASN A 540 -8.97 -7.08 -1.86
C ASN A 540 -7.91 -6.06 -1.39
N VAL A 541 -8.19 -5.35 -0.28
CA VAL A 541 -7.33 -4.29 0.28
C VAL A 541 -7.12 -4.57 1.77
N ALA A 542 -5.87 -4.55 2.23
CA ALA A 542 -5.56 -4.53 3.65
C ALA A 542 -5.80 -3.12 4.20
N THR A 543 -6.56 -3.00 5.28
CA THR A 543 -6.89 -1.71 5.90
C THR A 543 -5.81 -1.32 6.91
N THR A 544 -5.74 -0.04 7.27
CA THR A 544 -4.72 0.51 8.17
C THR A 544 -5.36 1.15 9.40
N PHE A 545 -4.61 1.43 10.45
CA PHE A 545 -5.13 2.25 11.56
C PHE A 545 -5.57 3.65 11.09
N SER A 546 -4.93 4.20 10.06
CA SER A 546 -5.29 5.48 9.40
C SER A 546 -6.61 5.42 8.60
N ASN A 547 -6.94 4.28 8.00
CA ASN A 547 -8.23 4.00 7.35
C ASN A 547 -8.66 2.55 7.66
N PRO A 548 -9.39 2.31 8.78
CA PRO A 548 -9.58 0.96 9.35
C PRO A 548 -10.65 0.12 8.66
N THR A 549 -11.46 0.70 7.77
CA THR A 549 -12.58 0.02 7.09
C THR A 549 -12.50 0.19 5.58
N VAL A 550 -12.79 -0.87 4.83
CA VAL A 550 -13.12 -0.81 3.39
C VAL A 550 -14.56 -1.28 3.16
N PRO A 551 -15.40 -0.57 2.38
CA PRO A 551 -16.77 -1.01 2.11
C PRO A 551 -16.81 -2.17 1.10
N VAL A 552 -17.67 -3.15 1.33
CA VAL A 552 -17.98 -4.20 0.35
C VAL A 552 -18.90 -3.60 -0.73
N THR A 553 -18.47 -3.63 -1.97
CA THR A 553 -19.19 -3.02 -3.10
C THR A 553 -20.15 -4.01 -3.78
N GLY A 554 -21.15 -3.48 -4.46
CA GLY A 554 -22.11 -4.28 -5.24
C GLY A 554 -23.23 -4.96 -4.45
N LEU A 555 -23.34 -4.73 -3.14
CA LEU A 555 -24.44 -5.22 -2.31
C LEU A 555 -25.65 -4.28 -2.30
N GLU A 556 -26.84 -4.85 -2.19
CA GLU A 556 -28.09 -4.11 -1.91
C GLU A 556 -28.39 -4.06 -0.40
N GLY A 557 -29.12 -3.03 0.03
CA GLY A 557 -29.54 -2.84 1.43
C GLY A 557 -28.53 -2.05 2.28
N GLU A 558 -28.44 -2.37 3.57
CA GLU A 558 -27.54 -1.70 4.52
C GLU A 558 -26.06 -1.86 4.12
N PRO A 559 -25.18 -0.87 4.39
CA PRO A 559 -23.75 -0.99 4.17
C PRO A 559 -23.11 -2.21 4.84
N LEU A 560 -21.95 -2.61 4.33
CA LEU A 560 -21.10 -3.64 4.93
C LEU A 560 -19.64 -3.20 4.82
N THR A 561 -18.92 -3.20 5.92
CA THR A 561 -17.48 -2.94 5.99
C THR A 561 -16.67 -4.21 6.21
N VAL A 562 -15.40 -4.16 5.80
CA VAL A 562 -14.37 -5.10 6.21
C VAL A 562 -13.24 -4.36 6.92
N ILE A 563 -12.85 -4.88 8.08
CA ILE A 563 -11.62 -4.55 8.81
C ILE A 563 -10.62 -5.67 8.51
N ALA A 564 -9.55 -5.33 7.80
CA ALA A 564 -8.49 -6.24 7.34
C ALA A 564 -7.10 -5.66 7.69
N ILE A 565 -6.93 -5.26 8.96
CA ILE A 565 -5.66 -4.74 9.50
C ILE A 565 -4.78 -5.94 9.89
N ASP A 566 -3.64 -6.13 9.23
CA ASP A 566 -2.70 -7.24 9.46
C ASP A 566 -1.86 -7.09 10.75
N HIS A 567 -1.78 -5.88 11.31
CA HIS A 567 -1.05 -5.54 12.53
C HIS A 567 -1.95 -5.11 13.71
N LEU A 568 -3.17 -5.65 13.79
CA LEU A 568 -4.15 -5.42 14.89
C LEU A 568 -3.58 -5.37 16.33
N PRO A 569 -2.61 -6.21 16.77
CA PRO A 569 -2.06 -6.14 18.12
C PRO A 569 -1.41 -4.79 18.49
N SER A 570 -1.05 -3.95 17.51
CA SER A 570 -0.55 -2.59 17.76
C SER A 570 -1.63 -1.64 18.32
N LEU A 571 -2.90 -2.06 18.39
CA LEU A 571 -3.96 -1.33 19.12
C LEU A 571 -3.76 -1.40 20.65
N LEU A 572 -3.17 -2.48 21.17
CA LEU A 572 -2.80 -2.65 22.59
C LEU A 572 -1.32 -3.04 22.70
N PRO A 573 -0.38 -2.13 22.38
CA PRO A 573 1.01 -2.49 22.19
C PRO A 573 1.70 -2.92 23.48
N ARG A 574 1.23 -2.47 24.67
CA ARG A 574 1.82 -2.84 25.97
C ARG A 574 1.51 -4.29 26.33
N GLU A 575 0.24 -4.65 26.40
CA GLU A 575 -0.22 -6.01 26.72
C GLU A 575 0.14 -7.01 25.61
N ALA A 576 0.10 -6.60 24.34
CA ALA A 576 0.57 -7.41 23.22
C ALA A 576 2.06 -7.76 23.35
N SER A 577 2.90 -6.81 23.78
CA SER A 577 4.32 -7.05 24.03
C SER A 577 4.56 -7.90 25.27
N GLU A 578 3.88 -7.64 26.39
CA GLU A 578 4.04 -8.47 27.59
C GLU A 578 3.62 -9.92 27.34
N ALA A 579 2.47 -10.17 26.70
CA ALA A 579 2.06 -11.54 26.38
C ALA A 579 3.06 -12.23 25.44
N PHE A 580 3.50 -11.56 24.37
CA PHE A 580 4.47 -12.12 23.43
C PHE A 580 5.84 -12.38 24.07
N SER A 581 6.33 -11.44 24.88
CA SER A 581 7.64 -11.56 25.51
C SER A 581 7.64 -12.61 26.62
N ASN A 582 6.55 -12.77 27.38
CA ASN A 582 6.43 -13.82 28.39
C ASN A 582 6.27 -15.22 27.76
N ASP A 583 5.57 -15.37 26.62
CA ASP A 583 5.59 -16.60 25.79
C ASP A 583 7.03 -16.94 25.33
N LEU A 584 7.85 -15.92 25.05
CA LEU A 584 9.20 -16.05 24.48
C LEU A 584 10.30 -16.23 25.57
N LEU A 585 10.07 -15.73 26.78
CA LEU A 585 11.04 -15.71 27.89
C LEU A 585 11.66 -17.08 28.24
N PRO A 586 10.92 -18.21 28.30
CA PRO A 586 11.50 -19.53 28.56
C PRO A 586 12.60 -19.91 27.56
N HIS A 587 12.51 -19.41 26.32
CA HIS A 587 13.50 -19.63 25.27
C HIS A 587 14.62 -18.60 25.32
N LEU A 588 14.32 -17.33 25.61
CA LEU A 588 15.35 -16.28 25.79
C LEU A 588 16.31 -16.61 26.96
N LEU A 589 15.81 -17.26 28.02
CA LEU A 589 16.65 -17.75 29.11
C LEU A 589 17.68 -18.81 28.67
N LYS A 590 17.46 -19.48 27.54
CA LYS A 590 18.38 -20.46 26.90
C LYS A 590 19.31 -19.86 25.86
N LEU A 591 19.19 -18.57 25.54
CA LEU A 591 19.86 -17.94 24.40
C LEU A 591 21.40 -17.95 24.49
N LYS A 592 22.01 -18.04 25.69
CA LYS A 592 23.46 -18.29 25.87
C LYS A 592 23.95 -19.59 25.20
N GLU A 593 23.09 -20.59 25.09
CA GLU A 593 23.40 -21.92 24.54
C GLU A 593 22.57 -22.19 23.28
N TRP A 594 22.16 -21.15 22.54
CA TRP A 594 21.17 -21.25 21.46
C TRP A 594 21.51 -22.29 20.38
N LYS A 595 22.79 -22.56 20.11
CA LYS A 595 23.25 -23.59 19.17
C LYS A 595 22.94 -25.03 19.62
N ASN A 596 22.71 -25.24 20.91
CA ASN A 596 22.41 -26.52 21.54
C ASN A 596 20.94 -26.62 22.03
N ASP A 597 20.21 -25.51 22.12
CA ASP A 597 18.79 -25.50 22.48
C ASP A 597 17.91 -25.98 21.32
N GLY A 598 16.93 -26.84 21.60
CA GLY A 598 16.10 -27.46 20.56
C GLY A 598 15.26 -26.47 19.75
N VAL A 599 14.80 -25.35 20.31
CA VAL A 599 13.99 -24.35 19.56
C VAL A 599 14.91 -23.48 18.71
N TRP A 600 15.98 -22.96 19.29
CA TRP A 600 16.90 -22.06 18.57
C TRP A 600 17.73 -22.80 17.51
N ALA A 601 18.19 -24.03 17.76
CA ALA A 601 18.91 -24.83 16.77
C ALA A 601 18.02 -25.19 15.57
N ARG A 602 16.71 -25.45 15.77
CA ARG A 602 15.76 -25.63 14.66
C ARG A 602 15.59 -24.35 13.83
N ALA A 603 15.55 -23.18 14.48
CA ALA A 603 15.47 -21.90 13.78
C ALA A 603 16.72 -21.63 12.92
N ASN A 604 17.92 -21.95 13.45
CA ASN A 604 19.17 -21.86 12.71
C ASN A 604 19.24 -22.86 11.54
N ALA A 605 18.81 -24.10 11.72
CA ALA A 605 18.76 -25.09 10.64
C ALA A 605 17.80 -24.65 9.51
N LEU A 606 16.69 -23.98 9.86
CA LEU A 606 15.80 -23.36 8.87
C LEU A 606 16.49 -22.20 8.15
N PHE A 607 17.18 -21.31 8.87
CA PHE A 607 17.98 -20.23 8.28
C PHE A 607 19.03 -20.76 7.29
N GLU A 608 19.83 -21.75 7.69
CA GLU A 608 20.84 -22.39 6.83
C GLU A 608 20.18 -23.00 5.58
N SER A 609 19.04 -23.69 5.73
CA SER A 609 18.29 -24.25 4.59
C SER A 609 17.75 -23.19 3.63
N LYS A 610 17.40 -22.00 4.13
CA LYS A 610 16.91 -20.87 3.32
C LYS A 610 18.06 -20.12 2.66
N VAL A 611 19.20 -19.94 3.35
CA VAL A 611 20.43 -19.40 2.74
C VAL A 611 20.92 -20.30 1.60
N ALA A 612 20.79 -21.63 1.73
CA ALA A 612 21.11 -22.58 0.67
C ALA A 612 20.21 -22.48 -0.59
N THR A 613 19.12 -21.71 -0.56
CA THR A 613 18.27 -21.39 -1.74
C THR A 613 18.62 -20.06 -2.42
N LEU A 614 19.59 -19.30 -1.91
CA LEU A 614 20.05 -18.06 -2.53
C LEU A 614 20.95 -18.35 -3.74
N PRO A 615 20.91 -17.53 -4.82
CA PRO A 615 21.88 -17.60 -5.90
C PRO A 615 23.27 -17.20 -5.38
N ALA A 616 24.32 -17.82 -5.93
CA ALA A 616 25.71 -17.55 -5.54
C ALA A 616 26.13 -16.08 -5.74
N GLU A 617 25.45 -15.38 -6.64
CA GLU A 617 25.58 -13.95 -6.93
C GLU A 617 25.17 -13.08 -5.74
N ALA A 618 24.09 -13.44 -5.02
CA ALA A 618 23.62 -12.68 -3.86
C ALA A 618 24.56 -12.82 -2.64
N LEU A 619 25.41 -13.84 -2.62
CA LEU A 619 26.39 -14.08 -1.54
C LEU A 619 27.72 -13.30 -1.75
N LYS A 620 27.82 -12.47 -2.79
CA LYS A 620 29.00 -11.64 -3.08
C LYS A 620 28.85 -10.27 -2.41
N ASN A 621 29.97 -9.74 -1.90
CA ASN A 621 30.05 -8.42 -1.25
C ASN A 621 30.26 -7.29 -2.27
#